data_AF-A0A967SZ54-F1
#
_entry.id   AF-A0A967SZ54-F1
#
_cell.length_a   1.000
_cell.length_b   1.000
_cell.length_c   1.000
_cell.angle_alpha   90.00
_cell.angle_beta   90.00
_cell.angle_gamma   90.00
#
_symmetry.space_group_name_H-M   'P 1'
#
loop_
_entity.id
_entity.type
_entity.pdbx_description
1 polymer ?
#
loop_
_entity_poly.entity_id
_entity_poly.type
_entity_poly.pdbx_seq_one_letter_code
_entity_poly.pdbx_strand_id
1 'polypeptide(L)'
;VSEKIIGLTIIAAGTSLPELATSIVAAMKKNTDIAVGNIIGSNIFNILLILGVSSLVKPIQYLPSFNSEIYLLTSGTVLLFIGMFTG
;
A
#
# COMPACT_ATOMS: atom_id res chain seq x y z
N VAL A 1 -17.48 15.54 4.73
CA VAL A 1 -16.26 14.69 4.71
C VAL A 1 -15.88 14.48 3.26
N SER A 2 -14.62 14.69 2.86
CA SER A 2 -14.21 14.58 1.44
C SER A 2 -14.14 13.12 1.02
N GLU A 3 -14.63 12.79 -0.19
CA GLU A 3 -14.52 11.44 -0.79
C GLU A 3 -13.08 10.93 -0.80
N LYS A 4 -12.10 11.84 -0.93
CA LYS A 4 -10.68 11.55 -0.85
C LYS A 4 -10.27 10.88 0.47
N ILE A 5 -10.79 11.35 1.61
CA ILE A 5 -10.48 10.81 2.93
C ILE A 5 -11.11 9.43 3.10
N ILE A 6 -12.35 9.25 2.64
CA ILE A 6 -13.04 7.95 2.70
C ILE A 6 -12.28 6.90 1.85
N GLY A 7 -11.85 7.29 0.64
CA GLY A 7 -11.07 6.46 -0.25
C GLY A 7 -9.69 6.09 0.30
N LEU A 8 -8.90 7.10 0.72
CA LEU A 8 -7.53 6.88 1.21
C LEU A 8 -7.48 6.21 2.60
N THR A 9 -8.52 6.35 3.43
CA THR A 9 -8.48 5.82 4.80
C THR A 9 -9.34 4.58 4.94
N ILE A 10 -10.65 4.69 4.76
CA ILE A 10 -11.58 3.60 5.11
C ILE A 10 -11.50 2.46 4.09
N ILE A 11 -11.57 2.79 2.81
CA ILE A 11 -11.56 1.79 1.73
C ILE A 11 -10.18 1.15 1.62
N ALA A 12 -9.11 1.96 1.64
CA ALA A 12 -7.74 1.45 1.59
C ALA A 12 -7.40 0.57 2.81
N ALA A 13 -7.79 0.98 4.02
CA ALA A 13 -7.60 0.14 5.21
C ALA A 13 -8.42 -1.15 5.11
N GLY A 14 -9.71 -1.04 4.76
CA GLY A 14 -10.61 -2.20 4.66
C GLY A 14 -10.13 -3.27 3.69
N THR A 15 -9.59 -2.85 2.55
CA THR A 15 -9.04 -3.76 1.53
C THR A 15 -7.72 -4.39 1.94
N SER A 16 -6.89 -3.73 2.76
CA SER A 16 -5.57 -4.23 3.18
C SER A 16 -5.58 -5.01 4.51
N LEU A 17 -6.72 -5.03 5.22
CA LEU A 17 -6.88 -5.74 6.49
C LEU A 17 -6.67 -7.26 6.37
N PRO A 18 -7.20 -7.96 5.35
CA PRO A 18 -6.94 -9.38 5.15
C PRO A 18 -5.45 -9.70 4.92
N GLU A 19 -4.74 -8.87 4.16
CA GLU A 19 -3.32 -8.98 3.88
C GLU A 19 -2.49 -8.72 5.14
N LEU A 20 -2.89 -7.74 5.95
CA LEU A 20 -2.28 -7.49 7.24
C LEU A 20 -2.47 -8.70 8.18
N ALA A 21 -3.68 -9.24 8.27
CA ALA A 21 -3.98 -10.40 9.11
C ALA A 21 -3.17 -11.63 8.69
N THR A 22 -3.11 -11.93 7.40
CA THR A 22 -2.32 -13.06 6.85
C THR A 22 -0.82 -12.87 7.08
N SER A 23 -0.29 -11.66 6.89
CA SER A 23 1.12 -11.34 7.16
C SER A 23 1.48 -11.47 8.64
N ILE A 24 0.62 -11.01 9.55
CA ILE A 24 0.80 -11.14 11.00
C ILE A 24 0.80 -12.62 11.40
N VAL A 25 -0.17 -13.41 10.92
CA VAL A 25 -0.25 -14.84 11.24
C VAL A 25 0.98 -15.59 10.71
N ALA A 26 1.47 -15.25 9.51
CA ALA A 26 2.69 -15.84 8.95
C ALA A 26 3.94 -15.47 9.77
N ALA A 27 4.07 -14.21 10.18
CA ALA A 27 5.16 -13.74 11.03
C ALA A 27 5.16 -14.42 12.41
N MET A 28 3.98 -14.55 13.04
CA MET A 28 3.82 -15.26 14.33
C MET A 28 4.20 -16.74 14.24
N LYS A 29 3.98 -17.37 13.08
CA LYS A 29 4.39 -18.76 12.80
C LYS A 29 5.86 -18.90 12.42
N LYS A 30 6.67 -17.83 12.52
CA LYS A 30 8.08 -17.75 12.07
C LYS A 30 8.27 -18.06 10.57
N ASN A 31 7.22 -17.92 9.78
CA ASN A 31 7.27 -18.08 8.33
C ASN A 31 7.43 -16.70 7.67
N THR A 32 8.55 -16.05 7.94
CA THR A 32 8.83 -14.68 7.51
C THR A 32 8.82 -14.53 5.99
N ASP A 33 9.28 -15.56 5.26
CA ASP A 33 9.27 -15.59 3.80
C ASP A 33 7.86 -15.47 3.22
N ILE A 34 6.88 -16.14 3.84
CA ILE A 34 5.47 -16.07 3.44
C ILE A 34 4.90 -14.68 3.74
N ALA A 35 5.26 -14.09 4.89
CA ALA A 35 4.82 -12.74 5.25
C ALA A 35 5.35 -11.70 4.25
N VAL A 36 6.63 -11.76 3.89
CA VAL A 36 7.25 -10.86 2.92
C VAL A 36 6.66 -11.08 1.53
N GLY A 37 6.50 -12.34 1.11
CA GLY A 37 5.90 -12.70 -0.17
C GLY A 37 4.47 -12.16 -0.32
N ASN A 38 3.67 -12.22 0.75
CA ASN A 38 2.32 -11.67 0.77
C ASN A 38 2.33 -10.14 0.62
N ILE A 39 3.15 -9.42 1.41
CA ILE A 39 3.20 -7.95 1.36
C ILE A 39 3.66 -7.45 -0.02
N ILE A 40 4.76 -8.02 -0.55
CA ILE A 40 5.31 -7.60 -1.84
C ILE A 40 4.36 -8.02 -2.97
N GLY A 41 3.86 -9.26 -2.95
CA GLY A 41 2.96 -9.79 -3.97
C GLY A 41 1.65 -9.00 -4.07
N SER A 42 1.01 -8.69 -2.94
CA SER A 42 -0.24 -7.93 -2.91
C SER A 42 -0.07 -6.51 -3.46
N ASN A 43 1.04 -5.82 -3.15
CA ASN A 43 1.31 -4.50 -3.70
C ASN A 43 1.53 -4.54 -5.21
N ILE A 44 2.27 -5.53 -5.72
CA ILE A 44 2.48 -5.73 -7.16
C ILE A 44 1.15 -6.00 -7.85
N PHE A 45 0.32 -6.88 -7.29
CA PHE A 45 -1.00 -7.21 -7.83
C PHE A 45 -1.93 -5.98 -7.87
N ASN A 46 -1.95 -5.18 -6.80
CA ASN A 46 -2.77 -3.98 -6.72
C ASN A 46 -2.36 -2.93 -7.76
N ILE A 47 -1.06 -2.73 -8.00
CA ILE A 47 -0.59 -1.75 -8.99
C ILE A 47 -0.77 -2.27 -10.42
N LEU A 48 -0.38 -3.51 -10.70
CA LEU A 48 -0.38 -4.01 -12.07
C LEU A 48 -1.76 -4.46 -12.53
N LEU A 49 -2.47 -5.24 -11.70
CA LEU A 49 -3.77 -5.77 -12.07
C LEU A 49 -4.89 -4.79 -11.73
N ILE A 50 -5.06 -4.41 -10.46
CA ILE A 50 -6.21 -3.60 -10.06
C ILE A 50 -6.14 -2.20 -10.67
N LEU A 51 -5.05 -1.47 -10.44
CA LEU A 51 -4.88 -0.11 -10.96
C LEU A 51 -4.72 -0.13 -12.50
N GLY A 52 -3.95 -1.08 -13.05
CA GLY A 52 -3.79 -1.26 -14.49
C GLY A 52 -5.12 -1.51 -15.21
N VAL A 53 -5.89 -2.51 -14.79
CA VAL A 53 -7.21 -2.79 -15.38
C VAL A 53 -8.18 -1.63 -15.14
N SER A 54 -8.19 -1.02 -13.95
CA SER A 54 -9.03 0.15 -13.67
C SER A 54 -8.73 1.31 -14.62
N SER A 55 -7.45 1.57 -14.92
CA SER A 55 -7.02 2.62 -15.84
C SER A 55 -7.42 2.36 -17.29
N LEU A 56 -7.50 1.09 -17.70
CA LEU A 56 -7.99 0.69 -19.03
C LEU A 56 -9.51 0.87 -19.16
N VAL A 57 -10.27 0.54 -18.10
CA VAL A 57 -11.73 0.68 -18.09
C VAL A 57 -12.16 2.14 -17.99
N LYS A 58 -11.51 2.92 -17.10
CA LYS A 58 -11.77 4.34 -16.92
C LYS A 58 -10.43 5.06 -16.67
N PRO A 59 -9.95 5.89 -17.62
CA PRO A 59 -8.70 6.61 -17.47
C PRO A 59 -8.67 7.43 -16.16
N ILE A 60 -7.66 7.16 -15.34
CA ILE A 60 -7.48 7.81 -14.05
C ILE A 60 -6.75 9.14 -14.29
N GLN A 61 -7.44 10.25 -14.04
CA GLN A 61 -6.84 11.58 -14.15
C GLN A 61 -6.02 11.89 -12.90
N TYR A 62 -4.77 12.29 -13.10
CA TYR A 62 -3.90 12.74 -12.02
C TYR A 62 -4.22 14.19 -11.64
N LEU A 63 -4.51 14.43 -10.35
CA LEU A 63 -4.67 15.78 -9.82
C LEU A 63 -3.39 16.23 -9.09
N PRO A 64 -2.87 17.45 -9.37
CA PRO A 64 -1.71 18.00 -8.66
C PRO A 64 -1.87 18.11 -7.14
N SER A 65 -3.10 18.07 -6.63
CA SER A 65 -3.38 18.04 -5.19
C SER A 65 -2.90 16.76 -4.50
N PHE A 66 -2.55 15.71 -5.24
CA PHE A 66 -1.93 14.49 -4.70
C PHE A 66 -0.40 14.60 -4.53
N ASN A 67 0.25 15.63 -5.08
CA ASN A 67 1.71 15.78 -4.98
C ASN A 67 2.19 15.82 -3.52
N SER A 68 1.50 16.57 -2.66
CA SER A 68 1.85 16.69 -1.24
C SER A 68 1.80 15.34 -0.51
N GLU A 69 0.85 14.47 -0.88
CA GLU A 69 0.72 13.13 -0.29
C GLU A 69 1.79 12.18 -0.80
N ILE A 70 2.15 12.27 -2.09
CA ILE A 70 3.28 11.51 -2.65
C ILE A 70 4.59 11.92 -1.97
N TYR A 71 4.84 13.21 -1.78
CA TYR A 71 6.04 13.67 -1.07
C TYR A 71 6.07 13.20 0.39
N LEU A 72 4.94 13.24 1.09
CA LEU A 72 4.82 12.71 2.45
C LEU A 72 5.08 11.20 2.49
N LEU A 73 4.50 10.45 1.56
CA LEU A 73 4.70 9.00 1.46
C LEU A 73 6.18 8.67 1.18
N THR A 74 6.77 9.27 0.15
CA THR A 74 8.16 9.02 -0.22
C THR A 74 9.13 9.42 0.88
N SER A 75 8.95 10.59 1.51
CA SER A 75 9.80 11.01 2.64
C SER A 75 9.68 10.06 3.83
N GLY A 76 8.47 9.62 4.19
CA GLY A 76 8.24 8.63 5.24
C GLY A 76 8.91 7.29 4.92
N THR A 77 8.79 6.80 3.69
CA THR A 77 9.45 5.55 3.25
C THR A 77 10.97 5.66 3.33
N VAL A 78 11.55 6.77 2.88
CA VAL A 78 13.01 6.99 2.97
C VAL A 78 13.48 7.04 4.43
N LEU A 79 12.73 7.71 5.30
CA LEU A 79 13.04 7.78 6.73
C LEU A 79 13.01 6.39 7.37
N LEU A 80 11.98 5.60 7.11
CA LEU A 80 11.88 4.22 7.61
C LEU A 80 12.98 3.33 7.05
N PHE A 81 13.32 3.49 5.77
CA PHE A 81 14.41 2.76 5.14
C PHE A 81 15.75 3.06 5.80
N ILE A 82 16.08 4.34 6.04
CA ILE A 82 17.29 4.73 6.78
C ILE A 82 17.24 4.16 8.20
N GLY A 83 16.10 4.28 8.88
CA GLY A 83 15.86 3.76 10.23
C GLY A 83 16.20 2.27 10.36
N MET A 84 15.91 1.47 9.32
CA MET A 84 16.20 0.04 9.26
C MET A 84 17.71 -0.29 9.28
N PHE A 85 18.58 0.60 8.78
CA PHE A 85 20.05 0.39 8.78
C PHE A 85 20.75 1.01 9.99
N THR A 86 20.06 1.87 10.74
CA THR A 86 20.60 2.52 11.96
C THR A 86 20.27 1.78 13.25
N GLY A 87 19.69 0.57 13.17
CA GLY A 87 19.35 -0.31 14.30
C GLY A 87 20.21 -1.57 14.34
#